data_AF-A0A822BF49-F1
#
_entry.id   AF-A0A822BF49-F1
#
_cell.length_a   1.000
_cell.length_b   1.000
_cell.length_c   1.000
_cell.angle_alpha   90.00
_cell.angle_beta   90.00
_cell.angle_gamma   90.00
#
_symmetry.space_group_name_H-M   'P 1'
#
loop_
_entity.id
_entity.type
_entity.pdbx_description
1 polymer ?
#
loop_
_entity_poly.entity_id
_entity_poly.type
_entity_poly.pdbx_seq_one_letter_code
_entity_poly.pdbx_strand_id
1 'polypeptide(L)'
;DPEHSQKIRIYLEKLVNEARNNIIKNQQQYKARYDLHRQDLLLKINDLVLVKTRNVRNKFDIRYEGPFKIIEQLGHKTFVVQHVKKLTLTRQVTMDVIVPLVERWNLIQ
;
A
#
# COMPACT_ATOMS: atom_id res chain seq x y z
N ASP A 1 36.01 39.37 9.97
CA ASP A 1 35.03 40.38 10.40
C ASP A 1 33.83 39.66 11.03
N PRO A 2 33.60 39.80 12.35
CA PRO A 2 32.59 39.03 13.08
C PRO A 2 31.16 39.21 12.56
N GLU A 3 30.82 40.41 12.06
CA GLU A 3 29.49 40.68 11.50
C GLU A 3 29.21 39.87 10.23
N HIS A 4 30.22 39.72 9.38
CA HIS A 4 30.07 39.02 8.11
C HIS A 4 29.79 37.52 8.34
N SER A 5 30.52 36.91 9.28
CA SER A 5 30.29 35.52 9.70
C SER A 5 28.89 35.31 10.28
N GLN A 6 28.39 36.27 11.06
CA GLN A 6 27.04 36.20 11.63
C GLN A 6 25.96 36.30 10.56
N LYS A 7 26.12 37.19 9.56
CA LYS A 7 25.21 37.31 8.41
C LYS A 7 25.15 36.02 7.60
N ILE A 8 26.30 35.38 7.35
CA ILE A 8 26.35 34.08 6.65
C ILE A 8 25.61 33.01 7.44
N ARG A 9 25.81 32.94 8.77
CA ARG A 9 25.15 31.93 9.60
C ARG A 9 23.62 32.07 9.55
N ILE A 10 23.10 33.29 9.70
CA ILE A 10 21.66 33.57 9.62
C ILE A 10 21.12 33.20 8.24
N TYR A 11 21.85 33.52 7.17
CA TYR A 11 21.44 33.17 5.82
C TYR A 11 21.38 31.65 5.60
N LEU A 12 22.36 30.90 6.08
CA LEU A 12 22.37 29.44 6.01
C LEU A 12 21.22 28.83 6.83
N GLU A 13 20.99 29.31 8.05
CA GLU A 13 19.86 28.87 8.89
C GLU A 13 18.51 29.11 8.18
N LYS A 14 18.35 30.26 7.53
CA LYS A 14 17.16 30.58 6.73
C LYS A 14 16.99 29.57 5.58
N LEU A 15 18.04 29.32 4.79
CA LEU A 15 17.98 28.37 3.68
C LEU A 15 17.65 26.93 4.15
N VAL A 16 18.21 26.50 5.27
CA VAL A 16 17.92 25.19 5.86
C VAL A 16 16.44 25.10 6.25
N ASN A 17 15.90 26.14 6.86
CA ASN A 17 14.49 26.18 7.25
C ASN A 17 13.56 26.21 6.02
N GLU A 18 13.88 26.99 4.99
CA GLU A 18 13.13 27.00 3.73
C GLU A 18 13.16 25.63 3.05
N ALA A 19 14.31 24.97 2.98
CA ALA A 19 14.44 23.63 2.43
C ALA A 19 13.59 22.61 3.20
N ARG A 20 13.61 22.64 4.53
CA ARG A 20 12.76 21.77 5.37
C ARG A 20 11.28 22.01 5.14
N ASN A 21 10.86 23.27 5.08
CA ASN A 21 9.47 23.63 4.83
C ASN A 21 9.00 23.13 3.45
N ASN A 22 9.86 23.25 2.42
CA ASN A 22 9.58 22.74 1.10
C ASN A 22 9.45 21.21 1.07
N ILE A 23 10.32 20.49 1.79
CA ILE A 23 10.23 19.04 1.94
C ILE A 23 8.90 18.64 2.57
N ILE A 24 8.52 19.27 3.68
CA ILE A 24 7.26 18.98 4.39
C ILE A 24 6.06 19.26 3.49
N LYS A 25 6.04 20.42 2.84
CA LYS A 25 4.96 20.82 1.91
C LYS A 25 4.80 19.80 0.78
N ASN A 26 5.91 19.39 0.17
CA ASN A 26 5.88 18.41 -0.92
C ASN A 26 5.40 17.04 -0.43
N GLN A 27 5.88 16.57 0.72
CA GLN A 27 5.42 15.32 1.34
C GLN A 27 3.91 15.33 1.60
N GLN A 28 3.38 16.42 2.15
CA GLN A 28 1.95 16.59 2.37
C GLN A 28 1.16 16.57 1.06
N GLN A 29 1.65 17.26 0.04
CA GLN A 29 1.01 17.29 -1.27
C GLN A 29 0.98 15.91 -1.92
N TYR A 30 2.09 15.16 -1.88
CA TYR A 30 2.13 13.81 -2.42
C TYR A 30 1.18 12.89 -1.65
N LYS A 31 1.21 12.92 -0.32
CA LYS A 31 0.29 12.15 0.52
C LYS A 31 -1.17 12.45 0.17
N ALA A 32 -1.55 13.72 0.06
CA ALA A 32 -2.90 14.13 -0.29
C ALA A 32 -3.34 13.59 -1.66
N ARG A 33 -2.45 13.61 -2.66
CA ARG A 33 -2.76 13.04 -3.99
C ARG A 33 -2.91 11.51 -3.94
N TYR A 34 -2.06 10.81 -3.19
CA TYR A 34 -2.18 9.36 -3.02
C TYR A 34 -3.47 8.98 -2.28
N ASP A 35 -3.80 9.71 -1.21
CA ASP A 35 -5.00 9.45 -0.41
C ASP A 35 -6.28 9.80 -1.18
N LEU A 36 -6.26 10.80 -2.07
CA LEU A 36 -7.44 11.19 -2.87
C LEU A 36 -7.98 10.03 -3.73
N HIS A 37 -7.09 9.18 -4.25
CA HIS A 37 -7.44 8.02 -5.07
C HIS A 37 -7.42 6.71 -4.30
N ARG A 38 -7.18 6.76 -2.99
CA ARG A 38 -7.16 5.56 -2.17
C ARG A 38 -8.59 5.14 -1.87
N GLN A 39 -9.01 4.06 -2.49
CA GLN A 39 -10.22 3.36 -2.07
C GLN A 39 -9.91 2.54 -0.84
N ASP A 40 -10.68 2.73 0.23
CA ASP A 40 -10.60 1.86 1.39
C ASP A 40 -11.29 0.53 1.06
N LEU A 41 -10.45 -0.48 0.86
CA LEU A 41 -10.92 -1.83 0.59
C LEU A 41 -11.54 -2.42 1.86
N LEU A 42 -12.86 -2.61 1.85
CA LEU A 42 -13.60 -3.24 2.94
C LEU A 42 -13.76 -4.74 2.66
N LEU A 43 -12.88 -5.55 3.23
CA LEU A 43 -12.94 -7.01 3.17
C LEU A 43 -13.70 -7.56 4.38
N LYS A 44 -14.56 -8.54 4.15
CA LYS A 44 -15.34 -9.22 5.18
C LYS A 44 -15.04 -10.72 5.20
N ILE A 45 -15.30 -11.34 6.35
CA ILE A 45 -15.28 -12.80 6.47
C ILE A 45 -16.26 -13.38 5.44
N ASN A 46 -15.86 -14.47 4.80
CA ASN A 46 -16.50 -15.15 3.68
C ASN A 46 -16.34 -14.52 2.29
N ASP A 47 -15.71 -13.36 2.14
CA ASP A 47 -15.45 -12.79 0.82
C ASP A 47 -14.49 -13.66 -0.02
N LEU A 48 -14.72 -13.68 -1.32
CA LEU A 48 -13.87 -14.36 -2.29
C LEU A 48 -12.78 -13.42 -2.80
N VAL A 49 -11.55 -13.89 -2.72
CA VAL A 49 -10.36 -13.11 -3.05
C VAL A 49 -9.32 -13.94 -3.81
N LEU A 50 -8.44 -13.23 -4.51
CA LEU A 50 -7.22 -13.77 -5.09
C LEU A 50 -6.02 -13.28 -4.28
N VAL A 51 -4.98 -14.11 -4.19
CA VAL A 51 -3.74 -13.77 -3.49
C VAL A 51 -2.62 -13.61 -4.50
N LYS A 52 -1.88 -12.51 -4.42
CA LYS A 52 -0.73 -12.23 -5.29
C LYS A 52 0.45 -13.15 -4.97
N THR A 53 0.92 -13.87 -5.98
CA THR A 53 2.07 -14.77 -5.87
C THR A 53 3.37 -13.98 -5.94
N ARG A 54 4.30 -14.23 -5.00
CA ARG A 54 5.62 -13.56 -4.99
C ARG A 54 6.64 -14.22 -5.93
N ASN A 55 6.48 -15.51 -6.22
CA ASN A 55 7.41 -16.30 -7.02
C ASN A 55 7.05 -16.25 -8.51
N VAL A 56 7.34 -15.12 -9.15
CA VAL A 56 7.23 -14.95 -10.61
C VAL A 56 8.61 -15.28 -11.20
N ARG A 57 8.75 -16.44 -11.86
CA ARG A 57 10.01 -16.81 -12.53
C ARG A 57 10.13 -16.11 -13.88
N ASN A 58 9.00 -15.96 -14.59
CA ASN A 58 8.91 -15.33 -15.90
C ASN A 58 7.81 -14.25 -15.95
N LYS A 59 7.94 -13.30 -16.88
CA LYS A 59 6.97 -12.18 -17.06
C LYS A 59 5.52 -12.65 -17.30
N PHE A 60 5.35 -13.84 -17.84
CA PHE A 60 4.05 -14.44 -18.19
C PHE A 60 3.50 -15.38 -17.12
N ASP A 61 4.18 -15.56 -15.99
CA ASP A 61 3.67 -16.42 -14.93
C ASP A 61 2.41 -15.83 -14.28
N ILE A 62 1.57 -16.73 -13.78
CA ILE A 62 0.33 -16.38 -13.08
C ILE A 62 0.67 -15.56 -11.82
N ARG A 63 0.27 -14.29 -11.85
CA ARG A 63 0.52 -13.34 -10.75
C ARG A 63 -0.42 -13.53 -9.55
N TYR A 64 -1.58 -14.15 -9.75
CA TYR A 64 -2.62 -14.27 -8.73
C TYR A 64 -3.11 -15.72 -8.64
N GLU A 65 -3.14 -16.25 -7.42
CA GLU A 65 -3.63 -17.58 -7.11
C GLU A 65 -5.00 -17.50 -6.43
N GLY A 66 -5.83 -18.53 -6.60
CA GLY A 66 -7.11 -18.69 -5.92
C GLY A 66 -8.16 -19.36 -6.81
N PRO A 67 -9.45 -19.25 -6.48
CA PRO A 67 -10.03 -18.36 -5.47
C PRO A 67 -9.83 -18.85 -4.02
N PHE A 68 -9.66 -17.90 -3.10
CA PHE A 68 -9.65 -18.09 -1.67
C PHE A 68 -10.85 -17.43 -1.02
N LYS A 69 -11.26 -17.94 0.14
CA LYS A 69 -12.28 -17.37 1.02
C LYS A 69 -11.63 -16.81 2.28
N ILE A 70 -12.01 -15.61 2.72
CA ILE A 70 -11.56 -15.07 4.01
C ILE A 70 -12.24 -15.86 5.13
N ILE A 71 -11.46 -16.49 5.99
CA ILE A 71 -11.98 -17.27 7.13
C ILE A 71 -11.82 -16.54 8.46
N GLU A 72 -10.81 -15.70 8.59
CA GLU A 72 -10.52 -14.99 9.84
C GLU A 72 -9.79 -13.66 9.56
N GLN A 73 -10.03 -12.67 10.41
CA GLN A 73 -9.29 -11.41 10.44
C GLN A 73 -8.46 -11.34 11.72
N LEU A 74 -7.13 -11.40 11.59
CA LEU A 74 -6.20 -11.35 12.73
C LEU A 74 -5.87 -9.92 13.16
N GLY A 75 -6.09 -8.94 12.27
CA GLY A 75 -5.86 -7.53 12.56
C GLY A 75 -6.42 -6.63 11.46
N HIS A 76 -6.18 -5.32 11.54
CA HIS A 76 -6.76 -4.36 10.59
C HIS A 76 -6.41 -4.64 9.12
N LYS A 77 -5.25 -5.24 8.84
CA LYS A 77 -4.77 -5.51 7.47
C LYS A 77 -4.34 -6.96 7.24
N THR A 78 -4.63 -7.86 8.17
CA THR A 78 -4.11 -9.23 8.12
C THR A 78 -5.26 -10.22 8.23
N PHE A 79 -5.30 -11.16 7.29
CA PHE A 79 -6.39 -12.11 7.13
C PHE A 79 -5.84 -13.52 6.98
N VAL A 80 -6.60 -14.50 7.45
CA VAL A 80 -6.40 -15.91 7.09
C VAL A 80 -7.40 -16.24 5.98
N VAL A 81 -6.89 -16.84 4.92
CA VAL A 81 -7.68 -17.22 3.74
C VAL A 81 -7.54 -18.70 3.46
N GLN A 82 -8.61 -19.33 2.99
CA GLN A 82 -8.68 -20.75 2.66
C GLN A 82 -9.04 -20.96 1.20
N HIS A 83 -8.33 -21.85 0.49
CA HIS A 83 -8.61 -22.10 -0.92
C HIS A 83 -9.94 -22.83 -1.09
N VAL A 84 -10.82 -22.33 -1.95
CA VAL A 84 -12.21 -22.82 -2.08
C VAL A 84 -12.28 -24.29 -2.49
N LYS A 85 -11.34 -24.76 -3.32
CA LYS A 85 -11.27 -26.16 -3.78
C LYS A 85 -10.30 -27.05 -2.99
N LYS A 86 -9.40 -26.46 -2.20
CA LYS A 86 -8.30 -27.18 -1.52
C LYS A 86 -8.35 -26.79 -0.05
N LEU A 87 -9.24 -27.42 0.70
CA LEU A 87 -9.56 -27.01 2.08
C LEU A 87 -8.36 -27.05 3.03
N THR A 88 -7.35 -27.87 2.75
CA THR A 88 -6.09 -27.93 3.50
C THR A 88 -5.14 -26.75 3.21
N LEU A 89 -5.36 -26.03 2.11
CA LEU A 89 -4.54 -24.89 1.72
C LEU A 89 -5.10 -23.60 2.36
N THR A 90 -4.52 -23.26 3.50
CA THR A 90 -4.73 -21.99 4.19
C THR A 90 -3.49 -21.11 4.10
N ARG A 91 -3.67 -19.79 4.11
CA ARG A 91 -2.59 -18.82 4.13
C ARG A 91 -2.95 -17.63 4.98
N GLN A 92 -1.97 -17.12 5.72
CA GLN A 92 -2.03 -15.81 6.33
C GLN A 92 -1.47 -14.79 5.35
N VAL A 93 -2.26 -13.75 5.05
CA VAL A 93 -1.95 -12.75 4.03
C VAL A 93 -2.30 -11.36 4.52
N THR A 94 -1.58 -10.38 4.00
CA THR A 94 -1.82 -8.96 4.26
C THR A 94 -2.67 -8.33 3.15
N MET A 95 -3.40 -7.27 3.46
CA MET A 95 -4.35 -6.63 2.55
C MET A 95 -3.73 -6.17 1.21
N ASP A 96 -2.45 -5.83 1.19
CA ASP A 96 -1.70 -5.41 -0.01
C ASP A 96 -1.50 -6.51 -1.06
N VAL A 97 -1.63 -7.78 -0.66
CA VAL A 97 -1.51 -8.93 -1.57
C VAL A 97 -2.85 -9.60 -1.86
N ILE A 98 -3.95 -9.06 -1.33
CA ILE A 98 -5.31 -9.55 -1.55
C ILE A 98 -5.99 -8.71 -2.63
N VAL A 99 -6.69 -9.35 -3.55
CA VAL A 99 -7.53 -8.68 -4.55
C VAL A 99 -8.94 -9.28 -4.49
N PRO A 100 -10.00 -8.49 -4.29
CA PRO A 100 -11.37 -8.99 -4.34
C PRO A 100 -11.69 -9.59 -5.71
N LEU A 101 -12.38 -10.73 -5.71
CA LEU A 101 -12.76 -11.38 -6.96
C LEU A 101 -13.85 -10.58 -7.72
N VAL A 102 -14.72 -9.87 -6.99
CA VAL A 102 -15.88 -9.17 -7.54
C VAL A 102 -15.49 -7.84 -8.21
N GLU A 103 -14.54 -7.09 -7.66
CA GLU A 103 -14.15 -5.78 -8.20
C GLU A 103 -13.44 -5.85 -9.56
N ARG A 104 -12.89 -7.01 -9.93
CA ARG A 104 -12.20 -7.18 -11.22
C ARG A 104 -13.14 -7.09 -12.42
N TRP A 105 -14.44 -7.29 -12.22
CA TRP A 105 -15.44 -7.16 -13.28
C TRP A 105 -15.72 -5.69 -13.64
N ASN A 106 -15.51 -4.76 -12.72
CA ASN A 106 -15.75 -3.33 -12.92
C ASN A 106 -14.52 -2.57 -13.46
N LEU A 107 -13.37 -3.22 -13.60
CA LEU A 107 -12.13 -2.62 -14.13
C LEU A 107 -11.95 -2.82 -15.65
N ILE A 108 -12.93 -3.43 -16.33
CA ILE A 108 -12.90 -3.69 -17.79
C ILE A 108 -13.94 -2.84 -18.56
N GLN A 109 -14.70 -1.98 -17.89
CA GLN A 109 -15.55 -0.96 -18.54
C GLN A 109 -14.82 0.38 -18.64
#